data_AF-A0AAN8WW30-F1
#
_entry.id   AF-A0AAN8WW30-F1
#
_cell.length_a   1.000
_cell.length_b   1.000
_cell.length_c   1.000
_cell.angle_alpha   90.00
_cell.angle_beta   90.00
_cell.angle_gamma   90.00
#
_symmetry.space_group_name_H-M   'P 1'
#
loop_
_entity.id
_entity.type
_entity.pdbx_description
1 polymer ?
#
loop_
_entity_poly.entity_id
_entity_poly.type
_entity_poly.pdbx_seq_one_letter_code
_entity_poly.pdbx_strand_id
1 'polypeptide(L)'
;FSDAIKKYGVPIVDLFQTADLYEKKDIATVCNTIHALGRTTYQHPEWPGPWLGPRPAEEHKREFSDEVLAASKAVIGLQAGSNKGASQAGDNTGAARRVILGK
;
A
#
# COMPACT_ATOMS: atom_id res chain seq x y z
N PHE A 1 26.83 8.94 8.54
CA PHE A 1 25.50 9.06 7.89
C PHE A 1 24.51 8.09 8.51
N SER A 2 24.75 6.77 8.43
CA SER A 2 23.80 5.73 8.86
C SER A 2 23.36 5.83 10.34
N ASP A 3 24.23 6.22 11.27
CA ASP A 3 23.82 6.36 12.67
C ASP A 3 23.00 7.64 12.92
N ALA A 4 23.31 8.72 12.21
CA ALA A 4 22.57 9.97 12.30
C ALA A 4 21.14 9.82 11.77
N ILE A 5 20.97 9.17 10.62
CA ILE A 5 19.65 8.98 10.00
C ILE A 5 18.76 8.01 10.78
N LYS A 6 19.35 6.99 11.43
CA LYS A 6 18.64 6.12 12.40
C LYS A 6 18.17 6.91 13.61
N LYS A 7 19.05 7.75 14.18
CA LYS A 7 18.69 8.62 15.32
C LYS A 7 17.64 9.65 14.95
N TYR A 8 17.63 10.09 13.70
CA TYR A 8 16.61 10.98 13.15
C TYR A 8 15.25 10.28 12.95
N GLY A 9 15.15 8.95 13.13
CA GLY A 9 13.86 8.25 13.08
C GLY A 9 13.53 7.59 11.74
N VAL A 10 14.45 7.58 10.77
CA VAL A 10 14.25 6.82 9.53
C VAL A 10 14.28 5.31 9.85
N PRO A 11 13.29 4.52 9.39
CA PRO A 11 13.25 3.08 9.64
C PRO A 11 14.50 2.37 9.11
N ILE A 12 15.07 1.45 9.89
CA ILE A 12 16.28 0.70 9.53
C ILE A 12 16.12 -0.07 8.22
N VAL A 13 14.90 -0.53 7.92
CA VAL A 13 14.56 -1.25 6.68
C VAL A 13 14.72 -0.38 5.42
N ASP A 14 14.68 0.94 5.57
CA ASP A 14 14.80 1.89 4.47
C ASP A 14 16.24 2.40 4.30
N LEU A 15 17.22 1.87 5.05
CA LEU A 15 18.63 2.29 4.95
C LEU A 15 19.42 1.46 3.95
N PHE A 16 20.15 2.14 3.08
CA PHE A 16 21.18 1.53 2.24
C PHE A 16 22.37 1.00 3.08
N GLN A 17 23.06 0.00 2.53
CA GLN A 17 24.31 -0.55 3.07
C GLN A 17 25.52 0.14 2.43
N THR A 18 26.66 0.19 3.13
CA THR A 18 27.87 0.89 2.64
C THR A 18 28.29 0.48 1.22
N ALA A 19 28.16 -0.81 0.87
CA ALA A 19 28.50 -1.31 -0.46
C ALA A 19 27.60 -0.73 -1.57
N ASP A 20 26.33 -0.45 -1.26
CA ASP A 20 25.35 0.07 -2.23
C ASP A 20 25.82 1.42 -2.79
N LEU A 21 26.39 2.27 -1.93
CA LEU A 21 26.95 3.57 -2.29
C LEU A 21 28.42 3.50 -2.71
N TYR A 22 29.28 2.89 -1.89
CA TYR A 22 30.74 2.94 -2.06
C TYR A 22 31.20 2.15 -3.30
N GLU A 23 30.65 0.95 -3.49
CA GLU A 23 30.95 0.10 -4.65
C GLU A 23 29.96 0.33 -5.81
N LYS A 24 28.99 1.24 -5.61
CA LYS A 24 27.89 1.50 -6.55
C LYS A 24 27.09 0.24 -6.90
N LYS A 25 26.96 -0.68 -5.95
CA LYS A 25 26.26 -1.95 -6.15
C LYS A 25 24.76 -1.75 -6.34
N ASP A 26 24.17 -0.75 -5.67
CA ASP A 26 22.75 -0.43 -5.77
C ASP A 26 22.46 1.04 -5.43
N ILE A 27 22.61 1.91 -6.42
CA ILE A 27 22.30 3.34 -6.26
C ILE A 27 20.79 3.60 -6.10
N ALA A 28 19.93 2.70 -6.58
CA ALA A 28 18.48 2.86 -6.43
C ALA A 28 18.08 2.79 -4.95
N THR A 29 18.67 1.87 -4.18
CA THR A 29 18.47 1.79 -2.73
C THR A 29 18.98 3.02 -1.99
N VAL A 30 20.08 3.63 -2.44
CA VAL A 30 20.55 4.93 -1.91
C VAL A 30 19.51 6.03 -2.15
N CYS A 31 18.98 6.12 -3.37
CA CYS A 31 17.91 7.07 -3.70
C CYS A 31 16.65 6.84 -2.86
N ASN A 32 16.26 5.58 -2.63
CA ASN A 32 15.12 5.23 -1.78
C ASN A 32 15.33 5.68 -0.34
N THR A 33 16.55 5.51 0.20
CA THR A 33 16.90 5.99 1.55
C THR A 33 16.77 7.52 1.66
N ILE A 34 17.12 8.27 0.62
CA ILE A 34 16.96 9.74 0.59
C ILE A 34 15.49 10.13 0.60
N HIS A 35 14.64 9.44 -0.18
CA HIS A 35 13.20 9.66 -0.14
C HIS A 35 12.60 9.27 1.23
N ALA A 36 13.13 8.22 1.87
CA ALA A 36 12.75 7.80 3.21
C ALA A 36 13.10 8.87 4.28
N LEU A 37 14.25 9.54 4.14
CA LEU A 37 14.56 10.73 4.94
C LEU A 37 13.55 11.86 4.66
N GLY A 38 13.28 12.14 3.38
CA GLY A 38 12.31 13.15 2.95
C GLY A 38 10.95 12.99 3.62
N ARG A 39 10.35 11.79 3.59
CA ARG A 39 9.09 11.52 4.30
C ARG A 39 9.20 11.66 5.82
N THR A 40 10.35 11.32 6.40
CA THR A 40 10.57 11.41 7.85
C THR A 40 10.59 12.87 8.31
N THR A 41 11.12 13.80 7.51
CA THR A 41 11.12 15.23 7.85
C THR A 41 9.73 15.83 8.09
N TYR A 42 8.65 15.22 7.59
CA TYR A 42 7.28 15.65 7.90
C TYR A 42 6.89 15.43 9.38
N GLN A 43 7.58 14.54 10.09
CA GLN A 43 7.37 14.26 11.51
C GLN A 43 8.24 15.14 12.43
N HIS A 44 9.08 16.01 11.85
CA HIS A 44 10.00 16.89 12.58
C HIS A 44 9.59 18.35 12.37
N PRO A 45 8.79 18.96 13.28
CA PRO A 45 8.37 20.35 13.19
C PRO A 45 9.54 21.35 13.16
N GLU A 46 10.69 20.96 13.71
CA GLU A 46 11.93 21.73 13.71
C GLU A 46 12.66 21.74 12.37
N TRP A 47 12.23 20.94 11.39
CA TRP A 47 12.87 20.84 10.08
C TRP A 47 12.79 22.19 9.33
N PRO A 48 13.92 22.87 9.07
CA PRO A 48 13.92 24.19 8.45
C PRO A 48 13.94 24.13 6.92
N GLY A 49 14.11 22.94 6.34
CA GLY A 49 14.32 22.74 4.91
C GLY A 49 13.03 22.49 4.12
N PRO A 50 13.12 22.43 2.79
CA PRO A 50 12.01 21.98 1.97
C PRO A 50 11.71 20.50 2.25
N TRP A 51 10.44 20.11 2.09
CA TRP A 51 10.05 18.71 2.13
C TRP A 51 10.21 18.04 0.76
N LEU A 52 10.66 16.79 0.78
CA LEU A 52 10.80 15.96 -0.41
C LEU A 52 9.65 14.95 -0.48
N GLY A 53 8.86 15.04 -1.55
CA GLY A 53 7.70 14.16 -1.80
C GLY A 53 6.38 14.73 -1.26
N PRO A 54 5.27 13.98 -1.37
CA PRO A 54 4.00 14.37 -0.77
C PRO A 54 4.01 14.13 0.75
N ARG A 55 3.20 14.90 1.48
CA ARG A 55 2.98 14.69 2.91
C ARG A 55 2.39 13.29 3.15
N PRO A 56 2.99 12.47 4.05
CA PRO A 56 2.40 11.20 4.45
C PRO A 56 0.98 11.40 4.99
N ALA A 57 0.06 10.50 4.63
CA ALA A 57 -1.30 10.56 5.14
C ALA A 57 -1.33 10.31 6.65
N GLU A 58 -2.12 11.11 7.36
CA GLU A 58 -2.40 10.91 8.78
C GLU A 58 -3.57 9.93 8.95
N GLU A 59 -3.52 9.12 10.00
CA GLU A 59 -4.60 8.19 10.30
C GLU A 59 -5.88 8.96 10.66
N HIS A 60 -6.93 8.81 9.85
CA HIS A 60 -8.22 9.42 10.12
C HIS A 60 -9.18 8.40 10.75
N LYS A 61 -9.05 8.21 12.07
CA LYS A 61 -9.96 7.35 12.85
C LYS A 61 -11.36 7.94 12.80
N ARG A 62 -12.30 7.22 12.20
CA ARG A 62 -13.72 7.58 12.19
C ARG A 62 -14.43 6.79 13.27
N GLU A 63 -15.07 7.50 14.18
CA GLU A 63 -15.96 6.91 15.17
C GLU A 63 -17.38 6.88 14.61
N PHE A 64 -18.02 5.72 14.69
CA PHE A 64 -19.41 5.53 14.28
C PHE A 64 -20.23 5.26 15.53
N SER A 65 -21.45 5.81 15.60
CA SER A 65 -22.38 5.51 16.68
C SER A 65 -22.75 4.02 16.69
N ASP A 66 -23.08 3.48 17.86
CA ASP A 66 -23.47 2.08 18.04
C ASP A 66 -24.64 1.66 17.14
N GLU A 67 -25.59 2.56 16.89
CA GLU A 67 -26.72 2.31 15.99
C GLU A 67 -26.27 2.10 14.54
N VAL A 68 -25.30 2.88 14.07
CA VAL A 68 -24.70 2.76 12.73
C VAL A 68 -23.89 1.47 12.62
N LEU A 69 -23.15 1.09 13.68
CA LEU A 69 -22.42 -0.17 13.74
C LEU A 69 -23.35 -1.39 13.81
N ALA A 70 -24.52 -1.27 14.45
CA ALA A 70 -25.54 -2.30 14.47
C ALA A 70 -26.22 -2.44 13.10
N ALA A 71 -26.55 -1.32 12.45
CA ALA A 71 -27.12 -1.29 11.11
C ALA A 71 -26.17 -1.90 10.07
N SER A 72 -24.86 -1.70 10.18
CA SER A 72 -23.90 -2.30 9.24
C SER A 72 -23.89 -3.83 9.28
N LYS A 73 -24.21 -4.44 10.43
CA LYS A 73 -24.34 -5.91 10.57
C LYS A 73 -25.57 -6.45 9.83
N ALA A 74 -26.58 -5.62 9.59
CA ALA A 74 -27.77 -5.96 8.81
C ALA A 74 -27.58 -5.77 7.30
N VAL A 75 -26.52 -5.07 6.87
CA VAL A 75 -26.18 -4.91 5.44
C VAL A 75 -25.53 -6.18 4.93
N ILE A 76 -26.36 -7.07 4.37
CA ILE A 76 -25.92 -8.26 3.64
C ILE A 76 -25.30 -7.78 2.31
N GLY A 77 -23.99 -7.98 2.14
CA GLY A 77 -23.31 -7.63 0.89
C GLY A 77 -23.94 -8.33 -0.33
N LEU A 78 -23.81 -7.74 -1.52
CA LEU A 78 -24.47 -8.17 -2.76
C LEU A 78 -24.17 -9.64 -3.18
N GLN A 79 -23.21 -10.30 -2.53
CA GLN A 79 -22.87 -11.72 -2.73
C GLN A 79 -23.32 -12.66 -1.60
N ALA A 80 -23.90 -12.16 -0.51
CA ALA A 80 -24.41 -12.99 0.59
C ALA A 80 -25.85 -13.45 0.33
N GLY A 81 -26.15 -13.74 -0.94
CA GLY A 81 -27.30 -14.54 -1.33
C GLY A 81 -27.02 -16.00 -0.97
N SER A 82 -27.83 -16.57 -0.09
CA SER A 82 -27.76 -18.00 0.23
C SER A 82 -27.92 -18.85 -1.03
N ASN A 83 -26.93 -19.70 -1.29
CA ASN A 83 -26.88 -20.65 -2.41
C ASN A 83 -27.95 -21.76 -2.30
N LYS A 84 -28.78 -21.78 -1.25
CA LYS A 84 -29.79 -22.83 -0.97
C LYS A 84 -30.97 -22.90 -1.97
N GLY A 85 -30.82 -22.34 -3.16
CA GLY A 85 -31.80 -22.42 -4.24
C GLY A 85 -31.29 -21.98 -5.62
N ALA A 86 -30.13 -21.32 -5.69
CA ALA A 86 -29.48 -21.02 -6.96
C ALA A 86 -28.69 -22.24 -7.43
N SER A 87 -29.33 -23.15 -8.18
CA SER A 87 -28.58 -24.15 -8.94
C SER A 87 -28.01 -23.50 -10.19
N GLN A 88 -26.75 -23.81 -10.50
CA GLN A 88 -26.12 -23.45 -11.79
C GLN A 88 -26.69 -24.32 -12.93
N ALA A 89 -27.98 -24.66 -12.88
CA ALA A 89 -28.65 -25.40 -13.93
C ALA A 89 -29.06 -24.41 -15.02
N GLY A 90 -28.38 -24.47 -16.17
CA GLY A 90 -28.64 -23.60 -17.32
C GLY A 90 -27.62 -22.47 -17.53
N ASP A 91 -26.60 -22.38 -16.70
CA ASP A 91 -25.51 -21.42 -16.88
C ASP A 91 -24.58 -21.91 -18.00
N ASN A 92 -24.83 -21.44 -19.23
CA ASN A 92 -23.98 -21.72 -20.38
C ASN A 92 -23.02 -20.55 -20.58
N THR A 93 -21.82 -20.66 -20.02
CA THR A 93 -20.72 -19.76 -20.38
C THR A 93 -20.29 -20.14 -21.79
N GLY A 94 -20.85 -19.46 -22.79
CA GLY A 94 -20.75 -19.79 -24.21
C GLY A 94 -19.37 -20.29 -24.65
N ALA A 95 -19.36 -21.24 -25.58
CA ALA A 95 -18.14 -21.94 -26.01
C ALA A 95 -17.00 -20.99 -26.36
N ALA A 96 -15.80 -21.28 -25.82
CA ALA A 96 -14.59 -20.53 -26.13
C ALA A 96 -14.33 -20.55 -27.65
N ARG A 97 -14.11 -19.36 -28.23
CA ARG A 97 -13.69 -19.22 -29.64
C ARG A 97 -12.37 -19.96 -29.86
N ARG A 98 -12.39 -21.06 -30.59
CA ARG A 98 -11.17 -21.70 -31.10
C ARG A 98 -10.68 -20.95 -32.33
N VAL A 99 -9.52 -20.32 -32.23
CA VAL A 99 -8.81 -19.79 -33.40
C VAL A 99 -8.20 -20.98 -34.14
N ILE A 100 -8.63 -21.22 -35.38
CA ILE A 100 -7.99 -22.19 -36.28
C ILE A 100 -6.85 -21.46 -36.98
N LEU A 101 -5.61 -21.77 -36.62
CA LEU A 101 -4.42 -21.30 -37.33
C LEU A 101 -4.10 -22.31 -38.45
N GLY A 102 -4.23 -21.88 -39.71
CA GLY A 102 -3.79 -22.67 -40.88
C GLY A 102 -4.64 -22.49 -42.13
N LYS A 103 -4.32 -21.48 -42.94
CA LYS A 103 -4.32 -21.56 -44.40
C LYS A 103 -3.01 -20.94 -44.88
#